data_AF-A0A0F9CGI6-F1
#
_entry.id   AF-A0A0F9CGI6-F1
#
_cell.length_a   1.000
_cell.length_b   1.000
_cell.length_c   1.000
_cell.angle_alpha   90.00
_cell.angle_beta   90.00
_cell.angle_gamma   90.00
#
_symmetry.space_group_name_H-M   'P 1'
#
loop_
_entity.id
_entity.type
_entity.pdbx_description
1 polymer ?
#
loop_
_entity_poly.entity_id
_entity_poly.type
_entity_poly.pdbx_seq_one_letter_code
_entity_poly.pdbx_strand_id
1 'polypeptide(L)'
;MESSCRKFCTKDLIETLQGCRMLNKPKPQPKEIVHKDPIDWWRRQIVKNIFLKKYLILTAIITISCLVLVVLPFSIAYVPFGKALILAMPPVLIISLSWSLATWWAIDKGHRLLYSVTVGAAPLRIAFGLGWVLLCAEIPGITITVLVLGMMIYWSMLMVPEIMLFFRFSQGLEPTAEIEPKN
;
A
#
# COMPACT_ATOMS: atom_id res chain seq x y z
N MET A 1 -44.20 -1.56 60.84
CA MET A 1 -43.02 -0.89 61.45
C MET A 1 -41.83 -1.32 60.64
N GLU A 2 -41.40 -0.47 59.70
CA GLU A 2 -40.21 0.38 59.84
C GLU A 2 -38.93 -0.49 59.84
N SER A 3 -38.33 -0.66 58.67
CA SER A 3 -37.19 0.13 58.17
C SER A 3 -35.85 -0.27 58.81
N SER A 4 -34.92 -0.80 58.02
CA SER A 4 -33.70 -0.04 57.71
C SER A 4 -32.85 -0.78 56.70
N CYS A 5 -32.20 0.04 55.88
CA CYS A 5 -31.45 -0.29 54.70
C CYS A 5 -29.96 -0.35 55.07
N ARG A 6 -29.23 -1.15 54.30
CA ARG A 6 -27.92 -0.82 53.69
C ARG A 6 -26.63 -1.19 54.43
N LYS A 7 -25.78 -1.84 53.62
CA LYS A 7 -24.31 -1.85 53.54
C LYS A 7 -23.61 -3.03 54.23
N PHE A 8 -22.67 -3.62 53.48
CA PHE A 8 -21.89 -4.86 53.72
C PHE A 8 -22.73 -6.12 53.41
N CYS A 9 -22.55 -6.87 52.32
CA CYS A 9 -21.32 -7.34 51.70
C CYS A 9 -21.40 -7.38 50.16
N THR A 10 -21.27 -6.23 49.49
CA THR A 10 -20.92 -6.16 48.06
C THR A 10 -19.43 -6.35 47.79
N LYS A 11 -18.59 -6.47 48.83
CA LYS A 11 -17.15 -6.75 48.68
C LYS A 11 -16.87 -8.24 48.44
N ASP A 12 -17.51 -9.14 49.19
CA ASP A 12 -17.24 -10.58 49.06
C ASP A 12 -17.69 -11.16 47.72
N LEU A 13 -18.78 -10.63 47.13
CA LEU A 13 -19.26 -11.07 45.81
C LEU A 13 -18.37 -10.56 44.66
N ILE A 14 -17.70 -9.41 44.83
CA ILE A 14 -16.73 -8.90 43.87
C ILE A 14 -15.40 -9.66 44.02
N GLU A 15 -14.99 -10.04 45.23
CA GLU A 15 -13.82 -10.89 45.45
C GLU A 15 -14.02 -12.32 44.92
N THR A 16 -15.21 -12.90 45.01
CA THR A 16 -15.49 -14.23 44.39
C THR A 16 -15.58 -14.19 42.86
N LEU A 17 -15.99 -13.07 42.26
CA LEU A 17 -15.95 -12.88 40.81
C LEU A 17 -14.55 -12.48 40.29
N GLN A 18 -13.70 -11.90 41.13
CA GLN A 18 -12.30 -11.56 40.81
C GLN A 18 -11.30 -12.70 41.14
N GLY A 19 -11.70 -13.69 41.94
CA GLY A 19 -10.86 -14.80 42.39
C GLY A 19 -10.63 -15.95 41.40
N CYS A 20 -11.24 -15.92 40.21
CA CYS A 20 -11.07 -16.99 39.21
C CYS A 20 -10.11 -16.64 38.06
N ARG A 21 -9.33 -15.56 38.18
CA ARG A 21 -8.20 -15.26 37.29
C ARG A 21 -7.07 -14.64 38.09
N MET A 22 -6.15 -15.46 38.58
CA MET A 22 -4.70 -15.22 38.51
C MET A 22 -3.96 -16.43 39.11
N LEU A 23 -2.76 -16.66 38.58
CA LEU A 23 -1.73 -17.60 39.04
C LEU A 23 -1.78 -19.03 38.45
N ASN A 24 -1.79 -19.08 37.12
CA ASN A 24 -0.64 -19.69 36.46
C ASN A 24 0.01 -18.62 35.58
N LYS A 25 0.85 -17.77 36.18
CA LYS A 25 1.88 -17.08 35.38
C LYS A 25 2.88 -18.18 35.02
N PRO A 26 3.03 -18.58 33.73
CA PRO A 26 4.16 -19.42 33.37
C PRO A 26 5.43 -18.71 33.85
N LYS A 27 6.38 -19.47 34.42
CA LYS A 27 7.75 -18.98 34.67
C LYS A 27 8.18 -18.14 33.47
N PRO A 28 8.85 -17.00 33.64
CA PRO A 28 9.50 -16.35 32.52
C PRO A 28 10.40 -17.42 31.89
N GLN A 29 9.99 -17.92 30.73
CA GLN A 29 10.89 -18.73 29.92
C GLN A 29 12.15 -17.88 29.74
N PRO A 30 13.35 -18.48 29.80
CA PRO A 30 14.55 -17.78 29.37
C PRO A 30 14.18 -17.13 28.04
N LYS A 31 14.29 -15.80 27.94
CA LYS A 31 14.16 -15.13 26.66
C LYS A 31 15.15 -15.86 25.77
N GLU A 32 14.63 -16.71 24.90
CA GLU A 32 15.43 -17.32 23.86
C GLU A 32 16.05 -16.11 23.18
N ILE A 33 17.36 -15.98 23.33
CA ILE A 33 18.13 -15.00 22.58
C ILE A 33 17.97 -15.55 21.18
N VAL A 34 16.92 -15.09 20.48
CA VAL A 34 16.74 -15.34 19.07
C VAL A 34 18.03 -14.80 18.47
N HIS A 35 18.96 -15.70 18.17
CA HIS A 35 20.09 -15.40 17.34
C HIS A 35 19.47 -14.97 16.03
N LYS A 36 19.27 -13.66 15.88
CA LYS A 36 19.01 -13.07 14.58
C LYS A 36 20.23 -13.42 13.76
N ASP A 37 20.06 -14.35 12.83
CA ASP A 37 21.05 -14.57 11.79
C ASP A 37 21.44 -13.20 11.21
N PRO A 38 22.73 -12.95 10.94
CA PRO A 38 23.16 -11.69 10.38
C PRO A 38 22.38 -11.44 9.09
N ILE A 39 21.73 -10.26 9.01
CA ILE A 39 20.95 -9.87 7.84
C ILE A 39 21.90 -9.85 6.63
N ASP A 40 21.65 -10.73 5.65
CA ASP A 40 22.38 -10.73 4.39
C ASP A 40 21.90 -9.56 3.50
N TRP A 41 22.55 -8.42 3.67
CA TRP A 41 22.29 -7.19 2.91
C TRP A 41 22.48 -7.37 1.40
N TRP A 42 23.40 -8.24 0.98
CA TRP A 42 23.69 -8.49 -0.42
C TRP A 42 22.54 -9.25 -1.09
N ARG A 43 22.04 -10.29 -0.41
CA ARG A 43 20.83 -11.01 -0.83
C ARG A 43 19.60 -10.11 -0.84
N ARG A 44 19.46 -9.20 0.13
CA ARG A 44 18.35 -8.22 0.19
C ARG A 44 18.38 -7.27 -1.01
N GLN A 45 19.55 -6.75 -1.39
CA GLN A 45 19.70 -5.89 -2.58
C GLN A 45 19.38 -6.63 -3.89
N ILE A 46 19.83 -7.87 -4.07
CA ILE A 46 19.51 -8.67 -5.27
C ILE A 46 18.00 -8.86 -5.39
N VAL A 47 17.36 -9.29 -4.31
CA VAL A 47 15.92 -9.56 -4.26
C VAL A 47 15.14 -8.28 -4.58
N LYS A 48 15.56 -7.14 -4.02
CA LYS A 48 15.00 -5.79 -4.30
C LYS A 48 15.06 -5.45 -5.79
N ASN A 49 16.22 -5.63 -6.43
CA ASN A 49 16.40 -5.34 -7.85
C ASN A 49 15.61 -6.29 -8.76
N ILE A 50 15.54 -7.58 -8.43
CA ILE A 50 14.73 -8.55 -9.18
C ILE A 50 13.25 -8.16 -9.11
N PHE A 51 12.77 -7.75 -7.93
CA PHE A 51 11.37 -7.32 -7.78
C PHE A 51 11.07 -6.05 -8.55
N LEU A 52 11.93 -5.04 -8.45
CA LEU A 52 11.75 -3.79 -9.17
C LEU A 52 11.74 -4.02 -10.69
N LYS A 53 12.66 -4.85 -11.20
CA LYS A 53 12.69 -5.22 -12.63
C LYS A 53 11.41 -5.92 -13.06
N LYS A 54 10.94 -6.93 -12.30
CA LYS A 54 9.69 -7.65 -12.61
C LYS A 54 8.47 -6.71 -12.60
N TYR A 55 8.41 -5.81 -11.63
CA TYR A 55 7.35 -4.81 -11.54
C TYR A 55 7.35 -3.86 -12.74
N LEU A 56 8.52 -3.31 -13.10
CA LEU A 56 8.65 -2.42 -14.25
C LEU A 56 8.29 -3.11 -15.57
N ILE A 57 8.76 -4.35 -15.78
CA ILE A 57 8.42 -5.14 -16.97
C ILE A 57 6.92 -5.38 -17.04
N LEU A 58 6.30 -5.82 -15.94
CA LEU A 58 4.86 -6.08 -15.91
C LEU A 58 4.03 -4.81 -16.15
N THR A 59 4.43 -3.70 -15.53
CA THR A 59 3.83 -2.37 -15.74
C THR A 59 3.93 -1.95 -17.20
N ALA A 60 5.11 -2.11 -17.81
CA ALA A 60 5.32 -1.78 -19.22
C ALA A 60 4.46 -2.64 -20.15
N ILE A 61 4.40 -3.96 -19.92
CA ILE A 61 3.57 -4.88 -20.70
C ILE A 61 2.10 -4.48 -20.61
N ILE A 62 1.56 -4.28 -19.41
CA ILE A 62 0.16 -3.89 -19.20
C ILE A 62 -0.14 -2.56 -19.88
N THR A 63 0.78 -1.59 -19.79
CA THR A 63 0.63 -0.27 -20.41
C THR A 63 0.59 -0.38 -21.94
N ILE A 64 1.52 -1.11 -22.54
CA ILE A 64 1.56 -1.33 -23.99
C ILE A 64 0.31 -2.08 -24.45
N SER A 65 -0.08 -3.15 -23.74
CA SER A 65 -1.30 -3.89 -24.04
C SER A 65 -2.55 -3.00 -23.97
N CYS A 66 -2.63 -2.11 -22.99
CA CYS A 66 -3.75 -1.16 -22.88
C CYS A 66 -3.76 -0.16 -24.03
N LEU A 67 -2.59 0.37 -24.43
CA LEU A 67 -2.49 1.26 -25.60
C LEU A 67 -2.97 0.57 -26.88
N VAL A 68 -2.57 -0.68 -27.11
CA VAL A 68 -2.92 -1.43 -28.33
C VAL A 68 -4.37 -1.91 -28.32
N LEU A 69 -4.84 -2.46 -27.21
CA LEU A 69 -6.16 -3.11 -27.14
C LEU A 69 -7.30 -2.16 -26.81
N VAL A 70 -7.02 -1.03 -26.16
CA VAL A 70 -8.04 -0.06 -25.72
C VAL A 70 -7.85 1.26 -26.45
N VAL A 71 -6.71 1.92 -26.26
CA VAL A 71 -6.55 3.30 -26.77
C VAL A 71 -6.60 3.37 -28.28
N LEU A 72 -5.88 2.48 -28.97
CA LEU A 72 -5.80 2.46 -30.42
C LEU A 72 -7.19 2.31 -31.10
N PRO A 73 -8.02 1.30 -30.77
CA PRO A 73 -9.34 1.18 -31.39
C PRO A 73 -10.25 2.36 -31.06
N PHE A 74 -10.23 2.87 -29.82
CA PHE A 74 -11.02 4.05 -29.45
C PHE A 74 -10.55 5.32 -30.15
N SER A 75 -9.25 5.47 -30.41
CA SER A 75 -8.69 6.62 -31.12
C SER A 75 -9.08 6.65 -32.59
N ILE A 76 -9.22 5.46 -33.20
CA ILE A 76 -9.66 5.32 -34.60
C ILE A 76 -11.17 5.55 -34.70
N ALA A 77 -11.96 4.98 -33.77
CA ALA A 77 -13.42 5.10 -33.80
C ALA A 77 -13.93 6.48 -33.35
N TYR A 78 -13.30 7.10 -32.36
CA TYR A 78 -13.73 8.38 -31.79
C TYR A 78 -12.54 9.18 -31.26
N VAL A 79 -11.98 10.05 -32.11
CA VAL A 79 -10.77 10.84 -31.85
C VAL A 79 -10.77 11.60 -30.51
N PRO A 80 -11.87 12.28 -30.08
CA PRO A 80 -11.89 12.98 -28.78
C PRO A 80 -11.67 12.03 -27.60
N PHE A 81 -12.20 10.80 -27.70
CA PHE A 81 -12.11 9.80 -26.64
C PHE A 81 -10.70 9.20 -26.60
N GLY A 82 -10.10 8.92 -27.76
CA GLY A 82 -8.70 8.52 -27.86
C GLY A 82 -7.74 9.52 -27.21
N LYS A 83 -7.92 10.82 -27.51
CA LYS A 83 -7.12 11.90 -26.90
C LYS A 83 -7.23 11.91 -25.37
N ALA A 84 -8.45 11.83 -24.84
CA ALA A 84 -8.70 11.82 -23.41
C ALA A 84 -8.10 10.57 -22.72
N LEU A 85 -8.18 9.39 -23.35
CA LEU A 85 -7.52 8.18 -22.86
C LEU A 85 -6.00 8.32 -22.83
N ILE A 86 -5.39 8.84 -23.90
CA ILE A 86 -3.93 9.08 -23.92
C ILE A 86 -3.52 10.02 -22.79
N LEU A 87 -4.27 11.10 -22.58
CA LEU A 87 -4.00 12.08 -21.52
C LEU A 87 -4.29 11.56 -20.10
N ALA A 88 -5.12 10.53 -19.96
CA ALA A 88 -5.34 9.86 -18.68
C ALA A 88 -4.16 8.96 -18.26
N MET A 89 -3.29 8.56 -19.19
CA MET A 89 -2.21 7.60 -18.92
C MET A 89 -1.07 8.16 -18.04
N PRO A 90 -0.49 9.35 -18.32
CA PRO A 90 0.64 9.87 -17.55
C PRO A 90 0.43 9.93 -16.04
N PRO A 91 -0.69 10.47 -15.51
CA PRO A 91 -0.86 10.56 -14.06
C PRO A 91 -0.95 9.19 -13.41
N VAL A 92 -1.63 8.25 -14.03
CA VAL A 92 -1.77 6.90 -13.48
C VAL A 92 -0.43 6.16 -13.52
N LEU A 93 0.38 6.34 -14.57
CA LEU A 93 1.73 5.79 -14.63
C LEU A 93 2.64 6.37 -13.56
N ILE A 94 2.63 7.68 -13.35
CA ILE A 94 3.42 8.34 -12.30
C ILE A 94 3.01 7.81 -10.93
N ILE A 95 1.70 7.71 -10.68
CA ILE A 95 1.18 7.19 -9.41
C ILE A 95 1.58 5.71 -9.23
N SER A 96 1.44 4.89 -10.26
CA SER A 96 1.84 3.47 -10.21
C SER A 96 3.35 3.31 -10.00
N LEU A 97 4.19 4.10 -10.67
CA LEU A 97 5.64 4.09 -10.46
C LEU A 97 6.02 4.59 -9.05
N SER A 98 5.26 5.54 -8.49
CA SER A 98 5.50 6.01 -7.11
C SER A 98 5.35 4.90 -6.07
N TRP A 99 4.58 3.83 -6.34
CA TRP A 99 4.52 2.66 -5.46
C TRP A 99 5.85 1.92 -5.40
N SER A 100 6.53 1.77 -6.53
CA SER A 100 7.86 1.14 -6.56
C SER A 100 8.87 1.93 -5.73
N LEU A 101 8.81 3.26 -5.80
CA LEU A 101 9.70 4.15 -5.04
C LEU A 101 9.38 4.14 -3.54
N ALA A 102 8.09 4.23 -3.17
CA ALA A 102 7.65 4.17 -1.77
C ALA A 102 8.01 2.83 -1.13
N THR A 103 7.92 1.75 -1.91
CA THR A 103 8.31 0.41 -1.48
C THR A 103 9.82 0.30 -1.31
N TRP A 104 10.60 0.80 -2.27
CA TRP A 104 12.06 0.83 -2.17
C TRP A 104 12.52 1.59 -0.92
N TRP A 105 11.90 2.74 -0.64
CA TRP A 105 12.19 3.54 0.56
C TRP A 105 11.76 2.85 1.85
N ALA A 106 10.60 2.19 1.87
CA ALA A 106 10.13 1.44 3.04
C ALA A 106 11.08 0.29 3.40
N ILE A 107 11.68 -0.38 2.41
CA ILE A 107 12.70 -1.42 2.63
C ILE A 107 13.95 -0.86 3.27
N ASP A 108 14.47 0.24 2.70
CA ASP A 108 15.71 0.89 3.17
C ASP A 108 15.59 1.36 4.62
N LYS A 109 14.41 1.85 5.00
CA LYS A 109 14.14 2.35 6.36
C LYS A 109 13.58 1.33 7.33
N GLY A 110 13.33 0.08 6.90
CA GLY A 110 12.68 -0.93 7.75
C GLY A 110 11.27 -0.53 8.20
N HIS A 111 10.62 0.40 7.49
CA HIS A 111 9.29 0.89 7.82
C HIS A 111 8.21 -0.06 7.31
N ARG A 112 7.06 -0.09 8.00
CA ARG A 112 5.88 -0.84 7.52
C ARG A 112 5.44 -0.26 6.17
N LEU A 113 5.48 -1.10 5.12
CA LEU A 113 5.15 -0.73 3.74
C LEU A 113 3.84 0.09 3.64
N LEU A 114 2.80 -0.37 4.34
CA LEU A 114 1.49 0.28 4.39
C LEU A 114 1.55 1.73 4.87
N TYR A 115 2.40 2.05 5.86
CA TYR A 115 2.49 3.40 6.41
C TYR A 115 3.14 4.37 5.41
N SER A 116 4.25 3.98 4.81
CA SER A 116 4.96 4.79 3.81
C SER A 116 4.10 5.06 2.57
N VAL A 117 3.31 4.07 2.17
CA VAL A 117 2.41 4.15 1.02
C VAL A 117 1.16 5.00 1.33
N THR A 118 0.54 4.84 2.49
CA THR A 118 -0.75 5.50 2.79
C THR A 118 -0.59 6.92 3.32
N VAL A 119 0.33 7.17 4.24
CA VAL A 119 0.44 8.49 4.89
C VAL A 119 1.34 9.43 4.10
N GLY A 120 2.42 8.91 3.49
CA GLY A 120 3.36 9.72 2.73
C GLY A 120 2.90 9.97 1.28
N ALA A 121 2.59 8.91 0.54
CA ALA A 121 2.38 9.01 -0.90
C ALA A 121 0.93 9.36 -1.30
N ALA A 122 -0.08 8.95 -0.53
CA ALA A 122 -1.48 9.15 -0.92
C ALA A 122 -1.90 10.62 -1.10
N PRO A 123 -1.56 11.57 -0.19
CA PRO A 123 -1.92 12.97 -0.37
C PRO A 123 -1.29 13.57 -1.64
N LEU A 124 -0.03 13.23 -1.90
CA LEU A 124 0.70 13.67 -3.09
C LEU A 124 0.05 13.13 -4.37
N ARG A 125 -0.40 11.87 -4.37
CA ARG A 125 -1.08 11.24 -5.51
C ARG A 125 -2.44 11.85 -5.77
N ILE A 126 -3.21 12.17 -4.72
CA ILE A 126 -4.50 12.86 -4.85
C ILE A 126 -4.29 14.26 -5.43
N ALA A 127 -3.35 15.03 -4.88
CA ALA A 127 -3.02 16.35 -5.38
C ALA A 127 -2.57 16.32 -6.85
N PHE A 128 -1.72 15.35 -7.21
CA PHE A 128 -1.26 15.17 -8.58
C PHE A 128 -2.41 14.80 -9.53
N GLY A 129 -3.27 13.85 -9.13
CA GLY A 129 -4.42 13.44 -9.92
C GLY A 129 -5.41 14.58 -10.16
N LEU A 130 -5.75 15.34 -9.12
CA LEU A 130 -6.63 16.52 -9.23
C LEU A 130 -6.00 17.62 -10.07
N GLY A 131 -4.73 17.94 -9.83
CA GLY A 131 -4.00 18.94 -10.62
C GLY A 131 -3.93 18.57 -12.10
N TRP A 132 -3.74 17.28 -12.41
CA TRP A 132 -3.73 16.80 -13.79
C TRP A 132 -5.09 16.90 -14.47
N VAL A 133 -6.17 16.52 -13.77
CA VAL A 133 -7.54 16.64 -14.29
C VAL A 133 -7.89 18.11 -14.56
N LEU A 134 -7.54 19.02 -13.65
CA LEU A 134 -7.73 20.45 -13.82
C LEU A 134 -6.94 20.99 -15.03
N LEU A 135 -5.68 20.58 -15.18
CA LEU A 135 -4.85 20.96 -16.33
C LEU A 135 -5.47 20.49 -17.66
N CYS A 136 -6.00 19.26 -17.70
CA CYS A 136 -6.59 18.71 -18.91
C CYS A 136 -8.00 19.26 -19.20
N ALA A 137 -8.71 19.78 -18.19
CA ALA A 137 -10.03 20.40 -18.36
C ALA A 137 -9.98 21.68 -19.21
N GLU A 138 -8.84 22.36 -19.23
CA GLU A 138 -8.59 23.54 -20.08
C GLU A 138 -8.37 23.18 -21.56
N ILE A 139 -8.22 21.90 -21.91
CA ILE A 139 -7.95 21.48 -23.28
C ILE A 139 -9.26 21.36 -24.07
N PRO A 140 -9.43 22.11 -25.18
CA PRO A 140 -10.66 22.07 -25.96
C PRO A 140 -10.89 20.69 -26.57
N GLY A 141 -12.13 20.22 -26.46
CA GLY A 141 -12.56 18.92 -27.00
C GLY A 141 -12.29 17.72 -26.10
N ILE A 142 -11.86 17.93 -24.85
CA ILE A 142 -11.71 16.87 -23.85
C ILE A 142 -12.86 16.93 -22.86
N THR A 143 -13.60 15.83 -22.74
CA THR A 143 -14.63 15.69 -21.71
C THR A 143 -14.01 15.14 -20.43
N ILE A 144 -14.19 15.84 -19.31
CA ILE A 144 -13.70 15.43 -17.98
C ILE A 144 -14.15 14.00 -17.65
N THR A 145 -15.41 13.65 -17.96
CA THR A 145 -15.96 12.31 -17.74
C THR A 145 -15.13 11.22 -18.41
N VAL A 146 -14.70 11.45 -19.66
CA VAL A 146 -13.91 10.47 -20.42
C VAL A 146 -12.49 10.38 -19.88
N LEU A 147 -11.91 11.52 -19.50
CA LEU A 147 -10.59 11.56 -18.86
C LEU A 147 -10.59 10.76 -17.55
N VAL A 148 -11.57 10.99 -16.68
CA VAL A 148 -11.73 10.27 -15.41
C VAL A 148 -11.97 8.78 -15.65
N LEU A 149 -12.84 8.43 -16.60
CA LEU A 149 -13.07 7.04 -16.98
C LEU A 149 -11.79 6.36 -17.48
N GLY A 150 -11.00 7.04 -18.30
CA GLY A 150 -9.68 6.59 -18.73
C GLY A 150 -8.77 6.34 -17.54
N MET A 151 -8.70 7.28 -16.59
CA MET A 151 -7.88 7.13 -15.38
C MET A 151 -8.32 5.92 -14.56
N MET A 152 -9.63 5.66 -14.42
CA MET A 152 -10.16 4.48 -13.73
C MET A 152 -9.81 3.17 -14.44
N ILE A 153 -9.84 3.13 -15.78
CA ILE A 153 -9.44 1.97 -16.58
C ILE A 153 -7.96 1.65 -16.35
N TYR A 154 -7.10 2.65 -16.52
CA TYR A 154 -5.66 2.47 -16.28
C TYR A 154 -5.37 2.07 -14.84
N TRP A 155 -6.06 2.68 -13.87
CA TRP A 155 -5.91 2.34 -12.47
C TRP A 155 -6.24 0.87 -12.23
N SER A 156 -7.39 0.41 -12.72
CA SER A 156 -7.84 -0.97 -12.54
C SER A 156 -6.86 -1.99 -13.14
N MET A 157 -6.26 -1.67 -14.29
CA MET A 157 -5.26 -2.52 -14.93
C MET A 157 -3.92 -2.52 -14.17
N LEU A 158 -3.50 -1.35 -13.68
CA LEU A 158 -2.25 -1.17 -12.95
C LEU A 158 -2.33 -1.56 -11.47
N MET A 159 -3.52 -1.84 -10.94
CA MET A 159 -3.68 -2.48 -9.62
C MET A 159 -3.08 -3.89 -9.56
N VAL A 160 -3.05 -4.63 -10.68
CA VAL A 160 -2.49 -5.98 -10.72
C VAL A 160 -1.01 -6.02 -10.29
N PRO A 161 -0.08 -5.25 -10.90
CA PRO A 161 1.30 -5.21 -10.47
C PRO A 161 1.46 -4.65 -9.04
N GLU A 162 0.61 -3.70 -8.62
CA GLU A 162 0.62 -3.15 -7.26
C GLU A 162 0.25 -4.20 -6.20
N ILE A 163 -0.79 -4.98 -6.44
CA ILE A 163 -1.22 -6.09 -5.57
C ILE A 163 -0.14 -7.16 -5.51
N MET A 164 0.45 -7.54 -6.66
CA MET A 164 1.52 -8.52 -6.70
C MET A 164 2.73 -8.06 -5.87
N LEU A 165 3.06 -6.77 -5.95
CA LEU A 165 4.10 -6.16 -5.16
C LEU A 165 3.75 -6.25 -3.66
N PHE A 166 2.53 -5.88 -3.27
CA PHE A 166 2.06 -5.98 -1.88
C PHE A 166 2.16 -7.41 -1.30
N PHE A 167 1.65 -8.41 -2.03
CA PHE A 167 1.68 -9.81 -1.57
C PHE A 167 3.11 -10.32 -1.41
N ARG A 168 3.98 -10.08 -2.38
CA ARG A 168 5.36 -10.55 -2.29
C ARG A 168 6.15 -9.83 -1.20
N PHE A 169 5.84 -8.57 -0.92
CA PHE A 169 6.41 -7.85 0.23
C PHE A 169 5.96 -8.44 1.57
N SER A 170 4.70 -8.83 1.70
CA SER A 170 4.19 -9.44 2.93
C SER A 170 4.78 -10.81 3.23
N GLN A 171 5.25 -11.53 2.20
CA GLN A 171 5.76 -12.91 2.31
C GLN A 171 7.30 -12.99 2.32
N GLY A 172 8.00 -12.03 1.70
CA GLY A 172 9.41 -12.18 1.34
C GLY A 172 10.41 -11.32 2.10
N LEU A 173 9.96 -10.33 2.87
CA LEU A 173 10.83 -9.51 3.71
C LEU A 173 10.23 -9.39 5.10
N GLU A 174 10.82 -10.07 6.07
CA GLU A 174 10.60 -9.72 7.47
C GLU A 174 10.96 -8.23 7.65
N PRO A 175 10.07 -7.42 8.25
CA PRO A 175 10.38 -6.05 8.59
C PRO A 175 11.42 -6.05 9.72
N THR A 176 12.70 -6.17 9.35
CA THR A 176 13.80 -5.97 10.29
C THR A 176 13.95 -4.48 10.54
N ALA A 177 13.84 -4.08 11.80
CA ALA A 177 13.96 -2.69 12.28
C ALA A 177 15.40 -2.13 12.21
N GLU A 178 16.31 -2.83 11.52
CA GLU A 178 17.71 -2.46 11.41
C GLU A 178 17.92 -1.68 10.10
N ILE A 179 18.53 -0.50 10.21
CA ILE A 179 18.80 0.44 9.11
C ILE A 179 19.95 -0.12 8.27
N GLU A 180 19.85 -0.06 6.93
CA GLU A 180 20.92 -0.46 6.00
C GLU A 180 22.23 0.32 6.35
N PRO A 181 23.37 -0.37 6.56
CA PRO A 181 24.62 0.31 6.85
C PRO A 181 25.02 1.17 5.65
N LYS A 182 25.29 2.46 5.89
CA LYS A 182 25.79 3.37 4.85
C LYS A 182 27.24 2.98 4.53
N ASN A 183 27.48 2.46 3.33
CA ASN A 183 28.81 2.39 2.72
C ASN A 183 29.20 3.75 2.14
#